data_AF-A0A161X4B3-F1
#
_entry.id   AF-A0A161X4B3-F1
#
_cell.length_a   1.000
_cell.length_b   1.000
_cell.length_c   1.000
_cell.angle_alpha   90.00
_cell.angle_beta   90.00
_cell.angle_gamma   90.00
#
_symmetry.space_group_name_H-M   'P 1'
#
loop_
_entity.id
_entity.type
_entity.pdbx_description
1 polymer ?
#
loop_
_entity_poly.entity_id
_entity_poly.type
_entity_poly.pdbx_seq_one_letter_code
_entity_poly.pdbx_strand_id
1 'polypeptide(L)'
;MKIINIKGRIIGNGSKWIYDWLDIPATCPKDVSSVLQDVNNEDIEIHINSGGGSVYDGYEIYNAIAEYKGNVTIKIVGLAASAASFISQAPNAKCYMSPLAEMMIHNSSTYAEGQHQIMDSTSQMLQVTDATIAKAYTLKSGKSDKEIRALMEAETWLTSEQAKELGLIDGILFESKTEPKQSYKLYNALNLDDDIILSDLEKCKTIDELKNRLTENLDKMFKNASQNQPTVINAVVENKKQEENKMNLEQLKSDHADLYNQIVQDVTAEAVTNERARIKSINDLAMPGLENLINEGIEKGDSAEKVAMNIIKAQKEKGLQHIQDAKQDAINANLNNVSSVAVPEKTDTKQDALNLLVSAAESITGGR
;
A
#
# COMPACT_ATOMS: atom_id res chain seq x y z
N MET A 1 5.02 -30.25 -17.63
CA MET A 1 4.60 -29.12 -16.77
C MET A 1 4.05 -28.02 -17.65
N LYS A 2 2.74 -27.80 -17.60
CA LYS A 2 2.05 -26.76 -18.38
C LYS A 2 2.14 -25.42 -17.63
N ILE A 3 2.23 -24.32 -18.38
CA ILE A 3 2.21 -22.97 -17.82
C ILE A 3 0.89 -22.29 -18.22
N ILE A 4 0.19 -21.73 -17.24
CA ILE A 4 -0.97 -20.85 -17.40
C ILE A 4 -0.51 -19.43 -17.10
N ASN A 5 -0.87 -18.47 -17.95
CA ASN A 5 -0.54 -17.07 -17.73
C ASN A 5 -1.81 -16.32 -17.27
N ILE A 6 -1.74 -15.66 -16.13
CA ILE A 6 -2.74 -14.70 -15.68
C ILE A 6 -2.13 -13.31 -15.85
N LYS A 7 -2.43 -12.68 -16.98
CA LYS A 7 -1.83 -11.40 -17.39
C LYS A 7 -2.89 -10.40 -17.78
N GLY A 8 -2.62 -9.13 -17.48
CA GLY A 8 -3.53 -8.03 -17.78
C GLY A 8 -4.79 -8.07 -16.91
N ARG A 9 -5.89 -7.48 -17.38
CA ARG A 9 -7.10 -7.33 -16.56
C ARG A 9 -7.85 -8.66 -16.41
N ILE A 10 -8.36 -8.93 -15.21
CA ILE A 10 -9.31 -10.03 -14.97
C ILE A 10 -10.69 -9.61 -15.46
N ILE A 11 -11.24 -10.37 -16.41
CA ILE A 11 -12.51 -10.05 -17.10
C ILE A 11 -13.38 -11.28 -17.28
N GLY A 12 -14.67 -11.07 -17.54
CA GLY A 12 -15.58 -12.16 -17.84
C GLY A 12 -15.40 -12.78 -19.23
N ASN A 13 -15.75 -14.05 -19.35
CA ASN A 13 -15.66 -14.84 -20.58
C ASN A 13 -16.33 -14.15 -21.78
N GLY A 14 -17.49 -13.51 -21.56
CA GLY A 14 -18.24 -12.82 -22.60
C GLY A 14 -17.56 -11.57 -23.17
N SER A 15 -16.59 -11.00 -22.44
CA SER A 15 -15.83 -9.82 -22.88
C SER A 15 -14.50 -10.19 -23.52
N LYS A 16 -14.01 -11.42 -23.38
CA LYS A 16 -12.66 -11.80 -23.81
C LYS A 16 -12.39 -11.52 -25.31
N TRP A 17 -13.38 -11.73 -26.16
CA TRP A 17 -13.25 -11.55 -27.61
C TRP A 17 -12.84 -10.13 -28.02
N ILE A 18 -13.31 -9.08 -27.34
CA ILE A 18 -12.98 -7.70 -27.72
C ILE A 18 -11.55 -7.35 -27.28
N TYR A 19 -11.10 -7.89 -26.15
CA TYR A 19 -9.72 -7.73 -25.70
C TYR A 19 -8.74 -8.41 -26.65
N ASP A 20 -9.08 -9.63 -27.12
CA ASP A 20 -8.29 -10.34 -28.13
C ASP A 20 -8.27 -9.61 -29.47
N TRP A 21 -9.40 -9.03 -29.88
CA TRP A 21 -9.47 -8.23 -31.11
C TRP A 21 -8.61 -6.97 -31.05
N LEU A 22 -8.51 -6.35 -29.87
CA LEU A 22 -7.72 -5.13 -29.63
C LEU A 22 -6.26 -5.41 -29.22
N ASP A 23 -5.86 -6.68 -29.12
CA ASP A 23 -4.55 -7.11 -28.61
C ASP A 23 -4.24 -6.52 -27.21
N ILE A 24 -5.28 -6.38 -26.38
CA ILE A 24 -5.15 -5.89 -25.00
C ILE A 24 -5.00 -7.11 -24.08
N PRO A 25 -3.91 -7.21 -23.29
CA PRO A 25 -3.74 -8.30 -22.34
C PRO A 25 -4.90 -8.38 -21.35
N ALA A 26 -5.53 -9.55 -21.27
CA ALA A 26 -6.57 -9.86 -20.30
C ALA A 26 -6.64 -11.37 -20.06
N THR A 27 -7.22 -11.75 -18.91
CA THR A 27 -7.46 -13.15 -18.55
C THR A 27 -8.90 -13.30 -18.09
N CYS A 28 -9.57 -14.33 -18.61
CA CYS A 28 -10.90 -14.73 -18.18
C CYS A 28 -10.91 -16.15 -17.58
N PRO A 29 -11.97 -16.54 -16.84
CA PRO A 29 -12.06 -17.87 -16.23
C PRO A 29 -11.86 -19.03 -17.21
N LYS A 30 -12.32 -18.89 -18.45
CA LYS A 30 -12.15 -19.91 -19.49
C LYS A 30 -10.69 -20.16 -19.83
N ASP A 31 -9.84 -19.12 -19.86
CA ASP A 31 -8.41 -19.26 -20.19
C ASP A 31 -7.66 -20.14 -19.20
N VAL A 32 -8.10 -20.13 -17.93
CA VAL A 32 -7.51 -20.95 -16.86
C VAL A 32 -8.17 -22.33 -16.86
N SER A 33 -9.50 -22.37 -16.76
CA SER A 33 -10.25 -23.63 -16.61
C SER A 33 -10.08 -24.58 -17.79
N SER A 34 -10.00 -24.09 -19.03
CA SER A 34 -9.77 -24.97 -20.19
C SER A 34 -8.42 -25.66 -20.10
N VAL A 35 -7.37 -24.93 -19.68
CA VAL A 35 -6.05 -25.51 -19.53
C VAL A 35 -6.02 -26.52 -18.38
N LEU A 36 -6.65 -26.22 -17.24
CA LEU A 36 -6.76 -27.14 -16.10
C LEU A 36 -7.46 -28.46 -16.48
N GLN A 37 -8.48 -28.40 -17.34
CA GLN A 37 -9.17 -29.59 -17.85
C GLN A 37 -8.28 -30.41 -18.80
N ASP A 38 -7.50 -29.74 -19.65
CA ASP A 38 -6.64 -30.40 -20.64
C ASP A 38 -5.46 -31.16 -20.01
N VAL A 39 -4.92 -30.66 -18.90
CA VAL A 39 -3.71 -31.22 -18.26
C VAL A 39 -3.95 -32.42 -17.34
N ASN A 40 -5.22 -32.81 -17.11
CA ASN A 40 -5.62 -34.03 -16.40
C ASN A 40 -4.84 -34.34 -15.09
N ASN A 41 -4.73 -33.36 -14.20
CA ASN A 41 -4.04 -33.45 -12.90
C ASN A 41 -2.50 -33.55 -12.96
N GLU A 42 -1.87 -33.25 -14.09
CA GLU A 42 -0.42 -33.03 -14.14
C GLU A 42 0.01 -31.78 -13.34
N ASP A 43 1.28 -31.71 -12.98
CA ASP A 43 1.84 -30.51 -12.33
C ASP A 43 1.81 -29.30 -13.28
N ILE A 44 1.37 -28.16 -12.74
CA ILE A 44 1.24 -26.90 -13.49
C ILE A 44 1.93 -25.75 -12.78
N GLU A 45 2.30 -24.74 -13.59
CA GLU A 45 2.66 -23.43 -13.10
C GLU A 45 1.64 -22.37 -13.56
N ILE A 46 1.37 -21.41 -12.69
CA ILE A 46 0.55 -20.23 -13.00
C ILE A 46 1.42 -19.01 -12.82
N HIS A 47 1.65 -18.24 -13.88
CA HIS A 47 2.44 -17.01 -13.82
C HIS A 47 1.51 -15.81 -13.78
N ILE A 48 1.58 -15.02 -12.71
CA ILE A 48 0.72 -13.86 -12.47
C ILE A 48 1.50 -12.57 -12.72
N ASN A 49 0.97 -11.74 -13.63
CA ASN A 49 1.35 -10.34 -13.80
C ASN A 49 0.09 -9.54 -14.18
N SER A 50 -0.71 -9.22 -13.15
CA SER A 50 -2.04 -8.66 -13.30
C SER A 50 -2.34 -7.64 -12.21
N GLY A 51 -2.92 -6.51 -12.63
CA GLY A 51 -3.48 -5.49 -11.75
C GLY A 51 -4.83 -5.88 -11.11
N GLY A 52 -5.35 -7.07 -11.41
CA GLY A 52 -6.68 -7.49 -10.99
C GLY A 52 -7.78 -7.11 -11.98
N GLY A 53 -9.01 -6.99 -11.48
CA GLY A 53 -10.19 -6.75 -12.30
C GLY A 53 -11.47 -7.20 -11.63
N SER A 54 -12.32 -7.90 -12.36
CA SER A 54 -13.60 -8.39 -11.85
C SER A 54 -13.42 -9.36 -10.68
N VAL A 55 -14.09 -9.06 -9.56
CA VAL A 55 -14.04 -9.87 -8.34
C VAL A 55 -14.68 -11.23 -8.58
N TYR A 56 -15.86 -11.28 -9.21
CA TYR A 56 -16.59 -12.53 -9.43
C TYR A 56 -15.88 -13.47 -10.40
N ASP A 57 -15.28 -12.93 -11.47
CA ASP A 57 -14.46 -13.74 -12.39
C ASP A 57 -13.19 -14.23 -11.68
N GLY A 58 -12.64 -13.42 -10.76
CA GLY A 58 -11.54 -13.83 -9.90
C GLY A 58 -11.93 -14.99 -8.97
N TYR A 59 -13.15 -15.01 -8.42
CA TYR A 59 -13.65 -16.14 -7.62
C TYR A 59 -13.72 -17.43 -8.42
N GLU A 60 -14.18 -17.36 -9.67
CA GLU A 60 -14.25 -18.53 -10.55
C GLU A 60 -12.85 -19.10 -10.83
N ILE A 61 -11.88 -18.22 -11.12
CA ILE A 61 -10.48 -18.61 -11.31
C ILE A 61 -9.91 -19.22 -10.01
N TYR A 62 -10.10 -18.57 -8.87
CA TYR A 62 -9.64 -19.05 -7.56
C TYR A 62 -10.19 -20.46 -7.27
N ASN A 63 -11.49 -20.66 -7.46
CA ASN A 63 -12.15 -21.94 -7.22
C ASN A 63 -11.67 -23.02 -8.19
N ALA A 64 -11.50 -22.71 -9.47
CA ALA A 64 -10.97 -23.66 -10.45
C ALA A 64 -9.56 -24.15 -10.08
N ILE A 65 -8.70 -23.26 -9.56
CA ILE A 65 -7.37 -23.61 -9.06
C ILE A 65 -7.49 -24.44 -7.77
N ALA A 66 -8.39 -24.06 -6.86
CA ALA A 66 -8.58 -24.75 -5.60
C ALA A 66 -9.12 -26.18 -5.79
N GLU A 67 -9.97 -26.42 -6.79
CA GLU A 67 -10.54 -27.74 -7.12
C GLU A 67 -9.56 -28.66 -7.87
N TYR A 68 -8.49 -28.09 -8.45
CA TYR A 68 -7.51 -28.85 -9.21
C TYR A 68 -6.73 -29.81 -8.31
N LYS A 69 -6.59 -31.08 -8.72
CA LYS A 69 -5.98 -32.14 -7.90
C LYS A 69 -4.47 -32.30 -8.10
N GLY A 70 -3.94 -31.79 -9.21
CA GLY A 70 -2.50 -31.80 -9.47
C GLY A 70 -1.77 -30.75 -8.64
N ASN A 71 -0.43 -30.80 -8.58
CA ASN A 71 0.31 -29.78 -7.85
C ASN A 71 0.28 -28.46 -8.62
N VAL A 72 -0.03 -27.37 -7.91
CA VAL A 72 -0.05 -26.02 -8.47
C VAL A 72 1.10 -25.20 -7.89
N THR A 73 1.92 -24.62 -8.76
CA THR A 73 2.90 -23.59 -8.37
C THR A 73 2.50 -22.26 -8.98
N ILE A 74 2.13 -21.31 -8.15
CA ILE A 74 1.87 -19.92 -8.56
C ILE A 74 3.18 -19.14 -8.45
N LYS A 75 3.50 -18.34 -9.48
CA LYS A 75 4.63 -17.44 -9.53
C LYS A 75 4.14 -16.03 -9.84
N ILE A 76 4.27 -15.11 -8.89
CA ILE A 76 4.05 -13.70 -9.11
C ILE A 76 5.32 -13.13 -9.72
N VAL A 77 5.29 -12.87 -11.03
CA VAL A 77 6.48 -12.49 -11.80
C VAL A 77 6.65 -10.98 -11.95
N GLY A 78 5.58 -10.20 -11.74
CA GLY A 78 5.60 -8.74 -11.79
C GLY A 78 4.60 -8.12 -10.82
N LEU A 79 3.31 -8.34 -11.04
CA LEU A 79 2.27 -7.77 -10.18
C LEU A 79 1.18 -8.80 -9.86
N ALA A 80 0.76 -8.85 -8.60
CA ALA A 80 -0.51 -9.44 -8.22
C ALA A 80 -1.27 -8.42 -7.37
N ALA A 81 -2.12 -7.59 -8.01
CA ALA A 81 -2.93 -6.60 -7.32
C ALA A 81 -4.42 -6.94 -7.35
N SER A 82 -5.14 -6.52 -6.32
CA SER A 82 -6.60 -6.64 -6.22
C SER A 82 -7.10 -8.07 -6.51
N ALA A 83 -7.90 -8.31 -7.56
CA ALA A 83 -8.41 -9.65 -7.82
C ALA A 83 -7.29 -10.70 -8.05
N ALA A 84 -6.17 -10.27 -8.64
CA ALA A 84 -5.04 -11.15 -8.91
C ALA A 84 -4.30 -11.56 -7.62
N SER A 85 -4.26 -10.70 -6.60
CA SER A 85 -3.65 -11.07 -5.33
C SER A 85 -4.45 -12.16 -4.65
N PHE A 86 -5.78 -12.06 -4.51
CA PHE A 86 -6.52 -13.16 -3.86
C PHE A 86 -6.53 -14.46 -4.68
N ILE A 87 -6.49 -14.40 -6.02
CA ILE A 87 -6.31 -15.59 -6.88
C ILE A 87 -5.01 -16.32 -6.52
N SER A 88 -3.93 -15.58 -6.22
CA SER A 88 -2.64 -16.16 -5.85
C SER A 88 -2.66 -16.93 -4.51
N GLN A 89 -3.74 -16.82 -3.75
CA GLN A 89 -3.92 -17.40 -2.41
C GLN A 89 -4.69 -18.73 -2.44
N ALA A 90 -4.84 -19.37 -3.61
CA ALA A 90 -5.53 -20.64 -3.72
C ALA A 90 -4.91 -21.70 -2.77
N PRO A 91 -5.71 -22.42 -1.97
CA PRO A 91 -5.22 -23.18 -0.80
C PRO A 91 -4.34 -24.39 -1.16
N ASN A 92 -4.47 -24.91 -2.39
CA ASN A 92 -3.68 -26.05 -2.88
C ASN A 92 -2.46 -25.63 -3.72
N ALA A 93 -2.15 -24.32 -3.78
CA ALA A 93 -1.04 -23.80 -4.55
C ALA A 93 0.11 -23.31 -3.65
N LYS A 94 1.35 -23.65 -4.07
CA LYS A 94 2.55 -22.97 -3.55
C LYS A 94 2.75 -21.68 -4.33
N CYS A 95 2.76 -20.56 -3.64
CA CYS A 95 2.92 -19.22 -4.22
C CYS A 95 4.34 -18.72 -3.97
N TYR A 96 5.03 -18.35 -5.04
CA TYR A 96 6.34 -17.73 -4.99
C TYR A 96 6.30 -16.36 -5.66
N MET A 97 7.08 -15.41 -5.17
CA MET A 97 7.09 -14.04 -5.68
C MET A 97 8.48 -13.63 -6.11
N SER A 98 8.59 -12.97 -7.27
CA SER A 98 9.85 -12.36 -7.72
C SER A 98 10.32 -11.29 -6.73
N PRO A 99 11.63 -11.10 -6.49
CA PRO A 99 12.15 -9.99 -5.69
C PRO A 99 11.75 -8.61 -6.24
N LEU A 100 11.46 -8.53 -7.55
CA LEU A 100 11.02 -7.30 -8.23
C LEU A 100 9.51 -7.21 -8.39
N ALA A 101 8.76 -8.19 -7.85
CA ALA A 101 7.31 -8.16 -7.93
C ALA A 101 6.69 -7.44 -6.74
N GLU A 102 5.47 -6.98 -6.93
CA GLU A 102 4.64 -6.38 -5.89
C GLU A 102 3.32 -7.14 -5.75
N MET A 103 2.80 -7.18 -4.52
CA MET A 103 1.45 -7.63 -4.21
C MET A 103 0.66 -6.46 -3.62
N MET A 104 -0.56 -6.24 -4.09
CA MET A 104 -1.45 -5.26 -3.49
C MET A 104 -2.76 -5.90 -3.06
N ILE A 105 -3.17 -5.63 -1.82
CA ILE A 105 -4.46 -6.05 -1.26
C ILE A 105 -5.26 -4.82 -0.83
N HIS A 106 -6.53 -4.78 -1.20
CA HIS A 106 -7.42 -3.68 -0.88
C HIS A 106 -8.89 -4.12 -0.83
N ASN A 107 -9.76 -3.28 -0.26
CA ASN A 107 -11.20 -3.50 -0.28
C ASN A 107 -11.76 -3.45 -1.71
N SER A 108 -12.87 -4.15 -1.93
CA SER A 108 -13.60 -4.09 -3.18
C SER A 108 -14.19 -2.69 -3.41
N SER A 109 -14.27 -2.29 -4.67
CA SER A 109 -14.86 -1.02 -5.06
C SER A 109 -15.83 -1.21 -6.23
N THR A 110 -16.83 -0.36 -6.29
CA THR A 110 -17.78 -0.30 -7.40
C THR A 110 -18.26 1.13 -7.60
N TYR A 111 -18.96 1.36 -8.70
CA TYR A 111 -19.68 2.59 -8.97
C TYR A 111 -21.18 2.38 -8.72
N ALA A 112 -21.82 3.32 -8.04
CA ALA A 112 -23.27 3.33 -7.85
C ALA A 112 -23.81 4.75 -7.98
N GLU A 113 -25.02 4.86 -8.55
CA GLU A 113 -25.75 6.12 -8.73
C GLU A 113 -27.23 5.91 -8.39
N GLY A 114 -27.87 6.88 -7.74
CA GLY A 114 -29.30 6.86 -7.43
C GLY A 114 -29.64 7.31 -6.01
N GLN A 115 -30.80 6.89 -5.51
CA GLN A 115 -31.30 7.27 -4.18
C GLN A 115 -30.47 6.63 -3.05
N HIS A 116 -30.61 7.14 -1.83
CA HIS A 116 -29.82 6.68 -0.68
C HIS A 116 -29.95 5.17 -0.43
N GLN A 117 -31.11 4.56 -0.69
CA GLN A 117 -31.31 3.11 -0.55
C GLN A 117 -30.41 2.29 -1.48
N ILE A 118 -30.10 2.81 -2.66
CA ILE A 118 -29.15 2.18 -3.60
C ILE A 118 -27.73 2.28 -3.02
N MET A 119 -27.37 3.43 -2.44
CA MET A 119 -26.06 3.60 -1.78
C MET A 119 -25.92 2.65 -0.58
N ASP A 120 -26.94 2.57 0.27
CA ASP A 120 -26.97 1.69 1.44
C ASP A 120 -26.86 0.22 1.02
N SER A 121 -27.63 -0.20 0.02
CA SER A 121 -27.58 -1.57 -0.50
C SER A 121 -26.23 -1.90 -1.15
N THR A 122 -25.64 -0.95 -1.88
CA THR A 122 -24.31 -1.13 -2.50
C THR A 122 -23.23 -1.25 -1.44
N SER A 123 -23.26 -0.41 -0.40
CA SER A 123 -22.32 -0.47 0.72
C SER A 123 -22.40 -1.82 1.45
N GLN A 124 -23.60 -2.34 1.69
CA GLN A 124 -23.78 -3.67 2.28
C GLN A 124 -23.21 -4.78 1.39
N MET A 125 -23.42 -4.71 0.08
CA MET A 125 -22.86 -5.66 -0.87
C MET A 125 -21.32 -5.63 -0.89
N LEU A 126 -20.71 -4.45 -0.86
CA LEU A 126 -19.26 -4.31 -0.78
C LEU A 126 -18.71 -4.90 0.52
N GLN A 127 -19.34 -4.64 1.66
CA GLN A 127 -18.92 -5.23 2.94
C GLN A 127 -18.93 -6.77 2.93
N VAL A 128 -19.94 -7.38 2.30
CA VAL A 128 -20.00 -8.83 2.11
C VAL A 128 -18.88 -9.31 1.18
N THR A 129 -18.60 -8.55 0.13
CA THR A 129 -17.54 -8.85 -0.83
C THR A 129 -16.17 -8.76 -0.18
N ASP A 130 -15.90 -7.71 0.61
CA ASP A 130 -14.64 -7.53 1.36
C ASP A 130 -14.41 -8.68 2.33
N ALA A 131 -15.44 -9.04 3.11
CA ALA A 131 -15.37 -10.18 4.03
C ALA A 131 -15.15 -11.52 3.29
N THR A 132 -15.61 -11.63 2.04
CA THR A 132 -15.41 -12.84 1.21
C THR A 132 -13.98 -12.90 0.69
N ILE A 133 -13.45 -11.81 0.14
CA ILE A 133 -12.07 -11.72 -0.36
C ILE A 133 -11.07 -11.94 0.80
N ALA A 134 -11.33 -11.35 1.97
CA ALA A 134 -10.49 -11.50 3.16
C ALA A 134 -10.25 -12.97 3.57
N LYS A 135 -11.20 -13.87 3.29
CA LYS A 135 -11.05 -15.31 3.56
C LYS A 135 -9.88 -15.92 2.81
N ALA A 136 -9.62 -15.51 1.57
CA ALA A 136 -8.51 -16.06 0.79
C ALA A 136 -7.16 -15.74 1.47
N TYR A 137 -6.98 -14.51 1.94
CA TYR A 137 -5.77 -14.09 2.63
C TYR A 137 -5.65 -14.70 4.03
N THR A 138 -6.73 -14.75 4.82
CA THR A 138 -6.69 -15.36 6.17
C THR A 138 -6.36 -16.85 6.10
N LEU A 139 -6.94 -17.58 5.15
CA LEU A 139 -6.64 -19.00 4.93
C LEU A 139 -5.19 -19.24 4.53
N LYS A 140 -4.61 -18.37 3.69
CA LYS A 140 -3.22 -18.51 3.24
C LYS A 140 -2.20 -18.11 4.31
N SER A 141 -2.41 -16.95 4.95
CA SER A 141 -1.47 -16.37 5.91
C SER A 141 -1.59 -16.91 7.33
N GLY A 142 -2.75 -17.46 7.71
CA GLY A 142 -3.06 -17.79 9.11
C GLY A 142 -3.30 -16.56 10.01
N LYS A 143 -3.31 -15.34 9.47
CA LYS A 143 -3.61 -14.11 10.23
C LYS A 143 -5.09 -13.99 10.54
N SER A 144 -5.42 -13.21 11.56
CA SER A 144 -6.81 -12.96 11.92
C SER A 144 -7.52 -12.14 10.85
N ASP A 145 -8.84 -12.33 10.73
CA ASP A 145 -9.69 -11.52 9.85
C ASP A 145 -9.52 -10.02 10.11
N LYS A 146 -9.38 -9.62 11.38
CA LYS A 146 -9.14 -8.23 11.76
C LYS A 146 -7.85 -7.65 11.17
N GLU A 147 -6.75 -8.41 11.22
CA GLU A 147 -5.46 -7.96 10.66
C GLU A 147 -5.54 -7.84 9.14
N ILE A 148 -6.09 -8.85 8.47
CA ILE A 148 -6.23 -8.84 7.01
C ILE A 148 -7.12 -7.69 6.55
N ARG A 149 -8.27 -7.49 7.21
CA ARG A 149 -9.19 -6.40 6.85
C ARG A 149 -8.58 -5.03 7.07
N ALA A 150 -7.73 -4.84 8.09
CA ALA A 150 -7.00 -3.60 8.29
C ALA A 150 -6.01 -3.33 7.14
N LEU A 151 -5.31 -4.36 6.66
CA LEU A 151 -4.42 -4.23 5.50
C LEU A 151 -5.20 -3.93 4.21
N MET A 152 -6.35 -4.55 4.02
CA MET A 152 -7.22 -4.28 2.86
C MET A 152 -7.81 -2.86 2.92
N GLU A 153 -8.20 -2.38 4.10
CA GLU A 153 -8.70 -1.02 4.27
C GLU A 153 -7.62 0.04 3.98
N ALA A 154 -6.36 -0.26 4.31
CA ALA A 154 -5.24 0.64 4.07
C ALA A 154 -4.71 0.65 2.63
N GLU A 155 -5.27 -0.17 1.72
CA GLU A 155 -4.71 -0.42 0.38
C GLU A 155 -3.20 -0.75 0.46
N THR A 156 -2.89 -1.93 0.97
CA THR A 156 -1.50 -2.28 1.28
C THR A 156 -0.76 -2.80 0.05
N TRP A 157 0.35 -2.16 -0.28
CA TRP A 157 1.34 -2.60 -1.24
C TRP A 157 2.50 -3.30 -0.53
N LEU A 158 2.90 -4.47 -1.02
CA LEU A 158 3.83 -5.38 -0.37
C LEU A 158 4.96 -5.77 -1.32
N THR A 159 6.19 -5.67 -0.84
CA THR A 159 7.34 -6.32 -1.48
C THR A 159 7.30 -7.83 -1.27
N SER A 160 8.18 -8.57 -1.95
CA SER A 160 8.26 -10.03 -1.81
C SER A 160 8.61 -10.48 -0.38
N GLU A 161 9.46 -9.72 0.31
CA GLU A 161 9.87 -9.95 1.70
C GLU A 161 8.70 -9.73 2.66
N GLN A 162 7.98 -8.61 2.50
CA GLN A 162 6.82 -8.29 3.33
C GLN A 162 5.68 -9.29 3.12
N ALA A 163 5.42 -9.69 1.86
CA ALA A 163 4.41 -10.70 1.57
C ALA A 163 4.77 -12.07 2.19
N LYS A 164 6.07 -12.43 2.22
CA LYS A 164 6.56 -13.66 2.86
C LYS A 164 6.43 -13.58 4.38
N GLU A 165 6.82 -12.46 4.98
CA GLU A 165 6.67 -12.22 6.43
C GLU A 165 5.20 -12.27 6.87
N LEU A 166 4.29 -11.75 6.03
CA LEU A 166 2.86 -11.82 6.27
C LEU A 166 2.25 -13.20 5.96
N GLY A 167 3.01 -14.17 5.46
CA GLY A 167 2.52 -15.51 5.12
C GLY A 167 1.63 -15.56 3.88
N LEU A 168 1.62 -14.51 3.05
CA LEU A 168 0.82 -14.44 1.82
C LEU A 168 1.48 -15.16 0.64
N ILE A 169 2.75 -15.52 0.78
CA ILE A 169 3.52 -16.34 -0.16
C ILE A 169 4.37 -17.36 0.60
N ASP A 170 4.74 -18.46 -0.07
CA ASP A 170 5.54 -19.55 0.50
C ASP A 170 7.05 -19.33 0.32
N GLY A 171 7.47 -18.42 -0.58
CA GLY A 171 8.88 -18.11 -0.77
C GLY A 171 9.15 -17.05 -1.83
N ILE A 172 10.40 -16.60 -1.91
CA ILE A 172 10.87 -15.64 -2.90
C ILE A 172 11.58 -16.40 -4.02
N LEU A 173 11.31 -16.05 -5.27
CA LEU A 173 11.97 -16.64 -6.43
C LEU A 173 13.44 -16.24 -6.46
N PHE A 174 14.28 -17.13 -7.00
CA PHE A 174 15.73 -16.91 -7.15
C PHE A 174 16.51 -16.71 -5.85
N GLU A 175 15.85 -16.90 -4.69
CA GLU A 175 16.51 -16.96 -3.39
C GLU A 175 17.36 -18.24 -3.35
N SER A 176 18.61 -18.17 -3.84
CA SER A 176 19.56 -19.24 -3.60
C SER A 176 19.83 -19.30 -2.10
N LYS A 177 19.96 -20.50 -1.54
CA LYS A 177 20.66 -20.73 -0.27
C LYS A 177 22.13 -20.33 -0.44
N THR A 178 22.40 -19.06 -0.65
CA THR A 178 23.72 -18.46 -0.66
C THR A 178 23.79 -17.67 0.61
N GLU A 179 24.48 -18.24 1.59
CA GLU A 179 25.11 -17.39 2.60
C GLU A 179 25.82 -16.23 1.88
N PRO A 180 25.68 -14.99 2.36
CA PRO A 180 26.33 -13.86 1.72
C PRO A 180 27.83 -14.12 1.67
N LYS A 181 28.39 -14.27 0.45
CA LYS A 181 29.83 -14.48 0.26
C LYS A 181 30.56 -13.32 0.94
N GLN A 182 31.43 -13.64 1.90
CA GLN A 182 32.27 -12.69 2.66
C GLN A 182 33.03 -11.69 1.78
N SER A 183 33.19 -11.97 0.48
CA SER A 183 33.81 -11.08 -0.52
C SER A 183 33.16 -9.69 -0.61
N TYR A 184 31.83 -9.59 -0.47
CA TYR A 184 31.14 -8.30 -0.58
C TYR A 184 31.37 -7.40 0.64
N LYS A 185 31.54 -8.00 1.83
CA LYS A 185 31.90 -7.24 3.05
C LYS A 185 33.32 -6.70 2.98
N LEU A 186 34.25 -7.44 2.37
CA LEU A 186 35.64 -7.01 2.23
C LEU A 186 35.78 -5.83 1.25
N TYR A 187 35.03 -5.83 0.15
CA TYR A 187 35.05 -4.74 -0.84
C TYR A 187 34.62 -3.40 -0.22
N ASN A 188 33.51 -3.40 0.53
CA ASN A 188 33.00 -2.21 1.21
C ASN A 188 33.86 -1.80 2.42
N ALA A 189 34.50 -2.75 3.11
CA ALA A 189 35.39 -2.44 4.24
C ALA A 189 36.74 -1.82 3.82
N LEU A 190 37.16 -2.03 2.58
CA LEU A 190 38.45 -1.55 2.08
C LEU A 190 38.38 -0.15 1.43
N ASN A 191 37.20 0.47 1.28
CA ASN A 191 37.00 1.78 0.63
C ASN A 191 37.86 1.93 -0.64
N LEU A 192 37.84 0.92 -1.50
CA LEU A 192 38.65 0.93 -2.70
C LEU A 192 38.04 1.92 -3.69
N ASP A 193 38.76 3.01 -3.97
CA ASP A 193 38.40 3.95 -5.03
C ASP A 193 38.43 3.21 -6.38
N ASP A 194 37.30 3.19 -7.07
CA ASP A 194 37.13 2.47 -8.35
C ASP A 194 38.14 2.95 -9.41
N ASP A 195 38.58 4.21 -9.33
CA ASP A 195 39.58 4.83 -10.22
C ASP A 195 40.99 4.22 -10.08
N ILE A 196 41.36 3.73 -8.88
CA ILE A 196 42.68 3.11 -8.64
C ILE A 196 42.74 1.75 -9.34
N ILE A 197 41.66 0.96 -9.23
CA ILE A 197 41.57 -0.40 -9.78
C ILE A 197 41.60 -0.37 -11.31
N LEU A 198 40.85 0.55 -11.93
CA LEU A 198 40.77 0.70 -13.38
C LEU A 198 42.11 1.14 -14.00
N SER A 199 42.81 2.10 -13.37
CA SER A 199 44.09 2.60 -13.88
C SER A 199 45.25 1.60 -13.78
N ASP A 200 45.17 0.64 -12.87
CA ASP A 200 46.13 -0.46 -12.73
C ASP A 200 45.80 -1.63 -13.67
N LEU A 201 44.52 -1.90 -13.94
CA LEU A 201 44.06 -2.89 -14.92
C LEU A 201 44.54 -2.58 -16.34
N GLU A 202 44.47 -1.32 -16.76
CA GLU A 202 44.89 -0.89 -18.11
C GLU A 202 46.42 -1.03 -18.34
N LYS A 203 47.21 -1.08 -17.27
CA LYS A 203 48.68 -1.16 -17.34
C LYS A 203 49.21 -2.59 -17.28
N CYS A 204 48.35 -3.56 -16.94
CA CYS A 204 48.73 -4.97 -16.86
C CYS A 204 48.49 -5.66 -18.20
N LYS A 205 49.54 -6.28 -18.77
CA LYS A 205 49.42 -7.00 -20.04
C LYS A 205 49.11 -8.48 -19.83
N THR A 206 49.32 -8.98 -18.61
CA THR A 206 49.06 -10.38 -18.24
C THR A 206 48.36 -10.48 -16.88
N ILE A 207 47.66 -11.60 -16.67
CA ILE A 207 46.95 -11.90 -15.40
C ILE A 207 47.92 -11.99 -14.22
N ASP A 208 49.15 -12.45 -14.44
CA ASP A 208 50.14 -12.61 -13.36
C ASP A 208 50.72 -11.26 -12.92
N GLU A 209 50.90 -10.29 -13.84
CA GLU A 209 51.25 -8.90 -13.49
C GLU A 209 50.15 -8.23 -12.66
N LEU A 210 48.89 -8.47 -13.02
CA LEU A 210 47.74 -7.96 -12.27
C LEU A 210 47.70 -8.52 -10.85
N LYS A 211 47.88 -9.84 -10.69
CA LYS A 211 47.93 -10.50 -9.38
C LYS A 211 49.04 -9.96 -8.51
N ASN A 212 50.24 -9.79 -9.06
CA ASN A 212 51.38 -9.26 -8.31
C ASN A 212 51.14 -7.81 -7.86
N ARG A 213 50.60 -6.95 -8.72
CA ARG A 213 50.27 -5.56 -8.37
C ARG A 213 49.17 -5.44 -7.32
N LEU A 214 48.10 -6.22 -7.44
CA LEU A 214 47.04 -6.28 -6.43
C LEU A 214 47.60 -6.75 -5.08
N THR A 215 48.50 -7.73 -5.10
CA THR A 215 49.16 -8.25 -3.88
C THR A 215 50.05 -7.19 -3.24
N GLU A 216 50.85 -6.46 -4.01
CA GLU A 216 51.68 -5.35 -3.52
C GLU A 216 50.86 -4.17 -2.97
N ASN A 217 49.75 -3.83 -3.62
CA ASN A 217 48.84 -2.78 -3.15
C ASN A 217 48.10 -3.21 -1.87
N LEU A 218 47.67 -4.47 -1.77
CA LEU A 218 47.11 -5.04 -0.55
C LEU A 218 48.13 -5.00 0.60
N ASP A 219 49.38 -5.41 0.37
CA ASP A 219 50.44 -5.36 1.39
C ASP A 219 50.72 -3.92 1.87
N LYS A 220 50.68 -2.94 0.97
CA LYS A 220 50.81 -1.52 1.32
C LYS A 220 49.60 -1.02 2.12
N MET A 221 48.39 -1.42 1.74
CA MET A 221 47.15 -1.10 2.45
C MET A 221 47.12 -1.72 3.85
N PHE A 222 47.53 -2.98 4.02
CA PHE A 222 47.63 -3.63 5.32
C PHE A 222 48.72 -3.02 6.21
N LYS A 223 49.85 -2.59 5.63
CA LYS A 223 50.90 -1.86 6.37
C LYS A 223 50.43 -0.46 6.82
N ASN A 224 49.64 0.23 6.00
CA ASN A 224 49.06 1.54 6.36
C ASN A 224 47.91 1.41 7.36
N ALA A 225 47.08 0.36 7.26
CA ALA A 225 45.97 0.09 8.19
C ALA A 225 46.45 -0.29 9.60
N SER A 226 47.59 -0.99 9.71
CA SER A 226 48.25 -1.30 10.99
C SER A 226 48.66 -0.05 11.78
N GLN A 227 48.90 1.09 11.12
CA GLN A 227 49.31 2.32 11.80
C GLN A 227 48.16 3.23 12.24
N ASN A 228 46.92 3.05 11.75
CA ASN A 228 45.85 4.04 11.97
C ASN A 228 44.48 3.56 12.44
N GLN A 229 44.20 2.27 12.67
CA GLN A 229 43.02 1.85 13.46
C GLN A 229 43.00 0.32 13.73
N PRO A 230 43.10 -0.13 15.01
CA PRO A 230 43.05 -1.55 15.33
C PRO A 230 41.69 -1.93 15.91
N THR A 231 40.75 -2.42 15.10
CA THR A 231 39.55 -3.10 15.65
C THR A 231 38.92 -4.13 14.71
N VAL A 232 38.95 -3.92 13.40
CA VAL A 232 38.13 -4.76 12.49
C VAL A 232 38.82 -6.07 12.09
N ILE A 233 40.16 -6.13 12.05
CA ILE A 233 40.88 -7.29 11.50
C ILE A 233 40.87 -8.50 12.44
N ASN A 234 40.89 -8.31 13.77
CA ASN A 234 40.90 -9.44 14.71
C ASN A 234 39.53 -10.13 14.85
N ALA A 235 38.42 -9.45 14.54
CA ALA A 235 37.07 -9.99 14.66
C ALA A 235 36.73 -11.05 13.59
N VAL A 236 37.45 -11.08 12.47
CA VAL A 236 37.19 -12.02 11.37
C VAL A 236 37.82 -13.39 11.64
N VAL A 237 38.86 -13.47 12.47
CA VAL A 237 39.61 -14.72 12.73
C VAL A 237 38.90 -15.61 13.76
N GLU A 238 38.13 -15.05 14.69
CA GLU A 238 37.56 -15.81 15.82
C GLU A 238 36.15 -16.39 15.60
N ASN A 239 35.43 -15.97 14.55
CA ASN A 239 34.01 -16.29 14.34
C ASN A 239 33.68 -17.72 13.87
N LYS A 240 34.57 -18.71 14.08
CA LYS A 240 34.34 -20.11 13.68
C LYS A 240 33.88 -21.04 14.80
N LYS A 241 33.53 -20.54 16.00
CA LYS A 241 33.35 -21.42 17.17
C LYS A 241 32.13 -21.26 18.08
N GLN A 242 31.18 -20.34 17.89
CA GLN A 242 30.08 -20.23 18.86
C GLN A 242 28.72 -19.98 18.19
N GLU A 243 27.96 -21.07 17.99
CA GLU A 243 26.54 -21.05 17.65
C GLU A 243 25.63 -21.43 18.84
N GLU A 244 26.18 -21.54 20.06
CA GLU A 244 25.41 -21.93 21.25
C GLU A 244 25.63 -20.96 22.42
N ASN A 245 24.99 -19.79 22.39
CA ASN A 245 24.47 -19.11 23.59
C ASN A 245 23.72 -17.82 23.22
N LYS A 246 22.38 -17.83 23.33
CA LYS A 246 21.59 -16.58 23.25
C LYS A 246 21.68 -15.86 24.60
N MET A 247 22.37 -14.73 24.61
CA MET A 247 22.56 -13.85 25.77
C MET A 247 21.26 -13.08 26.09
N ASN A 248 20.96 -12.88 27.37
CA ASN A 248 19.78 -12.10 27.80
C ASN A 248 20.12 -10.60 27.95
N LEU A 249 19.09 -9.76 28.12
CA LEU A 249 19.22 -8.29 28.13
C LEU A 249 20.15 -7.76 29.23
N GLU A 250 20.18 -8.39 30.40
CA GLU A 250 21.02 -7.97 31.52
C GLU A 250 22.49 -8.37 31.29
N GLN A 251 22.74 -9.53 30.68
CA GLN A 251 24.07 -9.94 30.25
C GLN A 251 24.59 -9.05 29.11
N LEU A 252 23.74 -8.63 28.16
CA LEU A 252 24.13 -7.72 27.08
C LEU A 252 24.57 -6.34 27.60
N LYS A 253 23.88 -5.82 28.63
CA LYS A 253 24.25 -4.55 29.29
C LYS A 253 25.58 -4.64 30.04
N SER A 254 25.84 -5.77 30.70
CA SER A 254 27.06 -6.00 31.49
C SER A 254 28.27 -6.25 30.60
N ASP A 255 28.13 -7.17 29.65
CA ASP A 255 29.28 -7.77 28.95
C ASP A 255 29.58 -7.05 27.63
N HIS A 256 28.60 -6.32 27.08
CA HIS A 256 28.71 -5.57 25.84
C HIS A 256 28.04 -4.18 25.94
N ALA A 257 28.42 -3.41 26.97
CA ALA A 257 27.86 -2.09 27.27
C ALA A 257 27.87 -1.13 26.06
N ASP A 258 28.94 -1.14 25.25
CA ASP A 258 29.04 -0.29 24.06
C ASP A 258 28.05 -0.68 22.95
N LEU A 259 27.84 -1.98 22.74
CA LEU A 259 26.87 -2.49 21.77
C LEU A 259 25.43 -2.22 22.24
N TYR A 260 25.18 -2.41 23.54
CA TYR A 260 23.91 -2.07 24.15
C TYR A 260 23.61 -0.57 23.98
N ASN A 261 24.59 0.29 24.25
CA ASN A 261 24.45 1.74 24.10
C ASN A 261 24.22 2.15 22.63
N GLN A 262 24.90 1.50 21.67
CA GLN A 262 24.68 1.75 20.24
C GLN A 262 23.28 1.33 19.79
N ILE A 263 22.82 0.13 20.17
CA ILE A 263 21.46 -0.35 19.86
C ILE A 263 20.40 0.58 20.47
N VAL A 264 20.61 1.01 21.72
CA VAL A 264 19.71 1.98 22.36
C VAL A 264 19.74 3.31 21.62
N GLN A 265 20.91 3.80 21.18
CA GLN A 265 21.01 5.02 20.38
C GLN A 265 20.31 4.90 19.02
N ASP A 266 20.46 3.78 18.32
CA ASP A 266 19.86 3.58 17.01
C ASP A 266 18.32 3.47 17.10
N VAL A 267 17.82 2.70 18.06
CA VAL A 267 16.37 2.55 18.30
C VAL A 267 15.75 3.86 18.82
N THR A 268 16.47 4.64 19.64
CA THR A 268 15.98 5.95 20.08
C THR A 268 16.00 6.98 18.96
N ALA A 269 16.98 6.96 18.06
CA ALA A 269 17.02 7.84 16.89
C ALA A 269 15.86 7.57 15.92
N GLU A 270 15.54 6.29 15.67
CA GLU A 270 14.40 5.88 14.86
C GLU A 270 13.06 6.26 15.53
N ALA A 271 12.91 5.99 16.83
CA ALA A 271 11.71 6.35 17.59
C ALA A 271 11.46 7.86 17.61
N VAL A 272 12.52 8.68 17.78
CA VAL A 272 12.44 10.15 17.72
C VAL A 272 12.04 10.62 16.32
N THR A 273 12.53 9.98 15.26
CA THR A 273 12.20 10.31 13.87
C THR A 273 10.73 10.02 13.57
N ASN A 274 10.25 8.84 13.97
CA ASN A 274 8.86 8.44 13.82
C ASN A 274 7.90 9.35 14.61
N GLU A 275 8.29 9.71 15.84
CA GLU A 275 7.48 10.60 16.68
C GLU A 275 7.41 12.03 16.11
N ARG A 276 8.50 12.55 15.55
CA ARG A 276 8.50 13.84 14.84
C ARG A 276 7.59 13.82 13.60
N ALA A 277 7.59 12.72 12.84
CA ALA A 277 6.70 12.54 11.69
C ALA A 277 5.22 12.50 12.10
N ARG A 278 4.90 11.81 13.22
CA ARG A 278 3.55 11.80 13.80
C ARG A 278 3.09 13.19 14.20
N ILE A 279 3.90 13.92 14.98
CA ILE A 279 3.57 15.28 15.45
C ILE A 279 3.40 16.24 14.26
N LYS A 280 4.24 16.13 13.23
CA LYS A 280 4.08 16.90 11.99
C LYS A 280 2.73 16.63 11.33
N SER A 281 2.37 15.36 11.17
CA SER A 281 1.10 14.95 10.55
C SER A 281 -0.12 15.46 11.33
N ILE A 282 -0.02 15.56 12.66
CA ILE A 282 -1.07 16.15 13.51
C ILE A 282 -1.13 17.67 13.36
N ASN A 283 0.02 18.35 13.30
CA ASN A 283 0.08 19.80 13.10
C ASN A 283 -0.40 20.23 11.71
N ASP A 284 -0.23 19.39 10.69
CA ASP A 284 -0.74 19.64 9.33
C ASP A 284 -2.29 19.63 9.28
N LEU A 285 -2.96 19.10 10.31
CA LEU A 285 -4.42 19.17 10.49
C LEU A 285 -4.88 20.48 11.16
N ALA A 286 -3.98 21.46 11.34
CA ALA A 286 -4.29 22.72 11.99
C ALA A 286 -5.39 23.51 11.30
N MET A 287 -6.46 23.76 12.05
CA MET A 287 -7.58 24.60 11.63
C MET A 287 -7.87 25.66 12.70
N PRO A 288 -8.16 26.92 12.31
CA PRO A 288 -8.46 27.99 13.26
C PRO A 288 -9.61 27.64 14.22
N GLY A 289 -9.37 27.78 15.52
CA GLY A 289 -10.36 27.57 16.58
C GLY A 289 -10.54 26.11 17.05
N LEU A 290 -9.58 25.23 16.76
CA LEU A 290 -9.51 23.83 17.23
C LEU A 290 -8.10 23.44 17.76
N GLU A 291 -7.27 24.43 18.10
CA GLU A 291 -5.88 24.26 18.52
C GLU A 291 -5.73 23.36 19.75
N ASN A 292 -6.72 23.38 20.66
CA ASN A 292 -6.72 22.53 21.86
C ASN A 292 -6.77 21.03 21.53
N LEU A 293 -7.51 20.62 20.50
CA LEU A 293 -7.62 19.20 20.11
C LEU A 293 -6.30 18.66 19.53
N ILE A 294 -5.55 19.53 18.86
CA ILE A 294 -4.24 19.22 18.28
C ILE A 294 -3.22 19.07 19.40
N ASN A 295 -3.18 20.03 20.32
CA ASN A 295 -2.28 19.99 21.48
C ASN A 295 -2.55 18.78 22.38
N GLU A 296 -3.82 18.47 22.65
CA GLU A 296 -4.20 17.27 23.42
C GLU A 296 -3.82 15.97 22.70
N GLY A 297 -3.98 15.90 21.38
CA GLY A 297 -3.59 14.73 20.58
C GLY A 297 -2.08 14.49 20.57
N ILE A 298 -1.29 15.57 20.55
CA ILE A 298 0.16 15.51 20.69
C ILE A 298 0.55 14.98 22.08
N GLU A 299 -0.03 15.54 23.14
CA GLU A 299 0.28 15.20 24.54
C GLU A 299 -0.13 13.76 24.90
N LYS A 300 -1.26 13.27 24.39
CA LYS A 300 -1.78 11.92 24.66
C LYS A 300 -1.10 10.83 23.81
N GLY A 301 -0.29 11.20 22.82
CA GLY A 301 0.30 10.25 21.88
C GLY A 301 -0.70 9.66 20.87
N ASP A 302 -1.78 10.39 20.57
CA ASP A 302 -2.82 9.91 19.63
C ASP A 302 -2.32 9.91 18.17
N SER A 303 -2.85 9.02 17.33
CA SER A 303 -2.51 9.03 15.90
C SER A 303 -3.15 10.24 15.18
N ALA A 304 -2.61 10.62 14.02
CA ALA A 304 -3.14 11.74 13.23
C ALA A 304 -4.59 11.49 12.79
N GLU A 305 -4.94 10.24 12.47
CA GLU A 305 -6.29 9.83 12.09
C GLU A 305 -7.28 10.02 13.24
N LYS A 306 -6.87 9.67 14.47
CA LYS A 306 -7.71 9.84 15.66
C LYS A 306 -7.95 11.33 15.95
N VAL A 307 -6.93 12.17 15.80
CA VAL A 307 -7.08 13.63 15.93
C VAL A 307 -7.97 14.21 14.83
N ALA A 308 -7.81 13.76 13.58
CA ALA A 308 -8.67 14.17 12.46
C ALA A 308 -10.15 13.83 12.71
N MET A 309 -10.43 12.63 13.24
CA MET A 309 -11.80 12.23 13.60
C MET A 309 -12.39 13.09 14.73
N ASN A 310 -11.58 13.48 15.72
CA ASN A 310 -12.01 14.39 16.78
C ASN A 310 -12.31 15.80 16.23
N ILE A 311 -11.51 16.29 15.28
CA ILE A 311 -11.73 17.55 14.57
C ILE A 311 -13.06 17.52 13.80
N ILE A 312 -13.31 16.45 13.03
CA ILE A 312 -14.57 16.27 12.28
C ILE A 312 -15.77 16.22 13.23
N LYS A 313 -15.65 15.54 14.37
CA LYS A 313 -16.71 15.47 15.38
C LYS A 313 -17.02 16.85 15.97
N ALA A 314 -15.99 17.61 16.36
CA ALA A 314 -16.15 18.97 16.89
C ALA A 314 -16.78 19.93 15.86
N GLN A 315 -16.43 19.79 14.58
CA GLN A 315 -17.05 20.56 13.49
C GLN A 315 -18.54 20.21 13.31
N LYS A 316 -18.88 18.92 13.37
CA LYS A 316 -20.28 18.46 13.30
C LYS A 316 -21.12 19.04 14.45
N GLU A 317 -20.57 19.05 15.66
CA GLU A 317 -21.24 19.62 16.83
C GLU A 317 -21.45 21.14 16.69
N LYS A 318 -20.43 21.89 16.25
CA LYS A 318 -20.57 23.32 15.92
C LYS A 318 -21.61 23.58 14.82
N GLY A 319 -21.65 22.76 13.78
CA GLY A 319 -22.64 22.85 12.71
C GLY A 319 -24.07 22.59 13.20
N LEU A 320 -24.27 21.61 14.08
CA LEU A 320 -25.56 21.35 14.71
C LEU A 320 -26.01 22.51 15.60
N GLN A 321 -25.08 23.09 16.37
CA GLN A 321 -25.36 24.27 17.19
C GLN A 321 -25.78 25.46 16.32
N HIS A 322 -25.09 25.72 15.21
CA HIS A 322 -25.45 26.79 14.28
C HIS A 322 -26.86 26.62 13.70
N ILE A 323 -27.27 25.39 13.39
CA ILE A 323 -28.63 25.09 12.92
C ILE A 323 -29.67 25.35 14.02
N GLN A 324 -29.34 25.02 15.27
CA GLN A 324 -30.23 25.28 16.40
C GLN A 324 -30.37 26.77 16.68
N ASP A 325 -29.26 27.50 16.66
CA ASP A 325 -29.22 28.96 16.85
C ASP A 325 -30.00 29.65 15.72
N ALA A 326 -29.83 29.25 14.46
CA ALA A 326 -30.60 29.77 13.34
C ALA A 326 -32.10 29.51 13.45
N LYS A 327 -32.51 28.34 13.98
CA LYS A 327 -33.92 28.05 14.29
C LYS A 327 -34.45 28.93 15.41
N GLN A 328 -33.65 29.14 16.45
CA GLN A 328 -34.03 29.99 17.58
C GLN A 328 -34.13 31.45 17.16
N ASP A 329 -33.23 31.94 16.31
CA ASP A 329 -33.29 33.27 15.73
C ASP A 329 -34.52 33.45 14.83
N ALA A 330 -34.88 32.43 14.04
CA ALA A 330 -36.12 32.44 13.26
C ALA A 330 -37.39 32.53 14.15
N ILE A 331 -37.37 31.84 15.30
CA ILE A 331 -38.43 31.92 16.31
C ILE A 331 -38.46 33.30 16.97
N ASN A 332 -37.30 33.83 17.38
CA ASN A 332 -37.15 35.12 18.04
C ASN A 332 -37.53 36.29 17.11
N ALA A 333 -37.26 36.15 15.81
CA ALA A 333 -37.67 37.07 14.76
C ALA A 333 -39.17 36.96 14.40
N ASN A 334 -39.92 36.07 15.07
CA ASN A 334 -41.36 35.86 14.90
C ASN A 334 -41.75 35.53 13.44
N LEU A 335 -40.89 34.83 12.71
CA LEU A 335 -41.12 34.45 11.30
C LEU A 335 -42.36 33.54 11.13
N ASN A 336 -42.77 32.86 12.20
CA ASN A 336 -43.99 32.04 12.24
C ASN A 336 -45.30 32.85 12.17
N ASN A 337 -45.25 34.18 12.36
CA ASN A 337 -46.39 35.08 12.26
C ASN A 337 -46.35 35.97 11.00
N VAL A 338 -45.36 35.77 10.12
CA VAL A 338 -45.32 36.45 8.83
C VAL A 338 -46.29 35.74 7.90
N SER A 339 -47.50 36.28 7.76
CA SER A 339 -48.50 35.75 6.84
C SER A 339 -47.91 35.75 5.43
N SER A 340 -48.02 34.62 4.71
CA SER A 340 -47.75 34.59 3.27
C SER A 340 -48.64 35.65 2.62
N VAL A 341 -48.03 36.68 2.03
CA VAL A 341 -48.79 37.63 1.21
C VAL A 341 -49.43 36.80 0.10
N ALA A 342 -50.76 36.82 0.04
CA ALA A 342 -51.50 36.15 -1.02
C ALA A 342 -50.91 36.56 -2.37
N VAL A 343 -50.61 35.58 -3.21
CA VAL A 343 -50.41 35.84 -4.64
C VAL A 343 -51.66 36.56 -5.11
N PRO A 344 -51.57 37.81 -5.63
CA PRO A 344 -52.78 38.55 -6.00
C PRO A 344 -53.55 37.74 -7.05
N GLU A 345 -54.87 37.62 -6.85
CA GLU A 345 -55.76 37.06 -7.86
C GLU A 345 -55.53 37.77 -9.19
N LYS A 346 -55.37 36.98 -10.27
CA LYS A 346 -55.28 37.48 -11.64
C LYS A 346 -56.53 38.31 -11.97
N THR A 347 -56.42 39.61 -11.78
CA THR A 347 -57.24 40.62 -12.44
C THR A 347 -56.55 41.06 -13.73
N ASP A 348 -57.38 41.53 -14.66
CA ASP A 348 -57.18 41.51 -16.10
C ASP A 348 -55.83 42.09 -16.61
N THR A 349 -54.90 41.18 -16.93
CA THR A 349 -53.46 41.40 -17.18
C THR A 349 -53.08 42.30 -18.36
N LYS A 350 -54.02 42.89 -19.10
CA LYS A 350 -53.71 43.69 -20.30
C LYS A 350 -53.56 45.18 -20.01
N GLN A 351 -54.39 45.73 -19.12
CA GLN A 351 -54.37 47.16 -18.81
C GLN A 351 -53.20 47.52 -17.88
N ASP A 352 -52.86 46.64 -16.94
CA ASP A 352 -51.74 46.84 -16.02
C ASP A 352 -50.39 46.71 -16.72
N ALA A 353 -50.27 45.77 -17.66
CA ALA A 353 -49.08 45.66 -18.52
C ALA A 353 -48.92 46.89 -19.42
N LEU A 354 -50.03 47.46 -19.91
CA LEU A 354 -50.01 48.68 -20.72
C LEU A 354 -49.57 49.90 -19.89
N ASN A 355 -50.07 50.04 -18.65
CA ASN A 355 -49.69 51.13 -17.74
C ASN A 355 -48.22 51.03 -17.30
N LEU A 356 -47.69 49.81 -17.13
CA LEU A 356 -46.27 49.56 -16.84
C LEU A 356 -45.36 49.88 -18.04
N LEU A 357 -45.80 49.58 -19.26
CA LEU A 357 -45.06 49.93 -20.49
C LEU A 357 -45.07 51.45 -20.74
N VAL A 358 -46.18 52.14 -20.47
CA VAL A 358 -46.30 53.59 -20.62
C VAL A 358 -45.41 54.31 -19.60
N SER A 359 -45.43 53.91 -18.33
CA SER A 359 -44.58 54.49 -17.28
C SER A 359 -43.08 54.21 -17.52
N ALA A 360 -42.73 53.03 -18.05
CA ALA A 360 -41.37 52.74 -18.48
C ALA A 360 -40.93 53.64 -19.66
N ALA A 361 -41.81 53.89 -20.63
CA ALA A 361 -41.52 54.78 -21.76
C ALA A 361 -41.34 56.25 -21.32
N GLU A 362 -42.19 56.75 -20.41
CA GLU A 362 -42.08 58.09 -19.83
C GLU A 362 -40.77 58.29 -19.05
N SER A 363 -40.31 57.25 -18.34
CA SER A 363 -39.02 57.27 -17.63
C SER A 363 -37.80 57.33 -18.56
N ILE A 364 -37.92 56.81 -19.77
CA ILE A 364 -36.85 56.78 -20.78
C ILE A 364 -36.81 58.10 -21.57
N THR A 365 -37.93 58.81 -21.70
CA THR A 365 -38.00 60.08 -22.42
C THR A 365 -37.90 61.33 -21.54
N GLY A 366 -37.94 61.19 -20.21
CA GLY A 366 -37.88 62.31 -19.23
C GLY A 366 -36.51 62.96 -19.03
N GLY A 367 -35.72 63.04 -20.09
CA GLY A 367 -34.39 63.65 -20.13
C GLY A 367 -34.18 64.46 -21.41
N ARG A 368 -35.14 65.30 -21.78
CA ARG A 368 -34.95 66.49 -22.63
C ARG A 368 -36.13 67.45 -22.52
#